data_AF-A0A847RWB9-F1
#
_entry.id   AF-A0A847RWB9-F1
#
_cell.length_a   1.000
_cell.length_b   1.000
_cell.length_c   1.000
_cell.angle_alpha   90.00
_cell.angle_beta   90.00
_cell.angle_gamma   90.00
#
_symmetry.space_group_name_H-M   'P 1'
#
loop_
_entity.id
_entity.type
_entity.pdbx_description
1 polymer ?
#
loop_
_entity_poly.entity_id
_entity_poly.type
_entity_poly.pdbx_seq_one_letter_code
_entity_poly.pdbx_strand_id
1 'polypeptide(L)'
;MNKEDYNIKEYSLVYGLSGSPKKILQTVFGDYDLDGLKHHFEYWKYAALGNNISLYDCGKERRMLIGFCEDLEKVLEAFYVLSKHKKKQLERIPSEHKKIWKKCNKCSVLSKDEKKNPDAVLKLFSKKYKRLYAKAELVEMFECVITLEKGDRGHLNGAVSFFMCVDALLSLLYL
;
A
#
# COMPACT_ATOMS: atom_id res chain seq x y z
N MET A 1 -10.85 -10.26 -41.66
CA MET A 1 -11.20 -10.30 -40.23
C MET A 1 -9.98 -9.82 -39.45
N ASN A 2 -10.20 -8.91 -38.48
CA ASN A 2 -9.27 -7.87 -38.02
C ASN A 2 -7.98 -8.32 -37.32
N LYS A 3 -6.92 -7.52 -37.54
CA LYS A 3 -5.76 -7.38 -36.65
C LYS A 3 -6.16 -6.54 -35.44
N GLU A 4 -6.67 -7.20 -34.40
CA GLU A 4 -6.76 -6.63 -33.06
C GLU A 4 -6.27 -7.68 -32.07
N ASP A 5 -4.97 -8.00 -32.13
CA ASP A 5 -4.27 -8.55 -30.99
C ASP A 5 -4.15 -7.43 -29.95
N TYR A 6 -5.21 -7.20 -29.18
CA TYR A 6 -5.12 -6.40 -27.96
C TYR A 6 -4.03 -7.04 -27.10
N ASN A 7 -2.98 -6.28 -26.79
CA ASN A 7 -1.94 -6.75 -25.87
C ASN A 7 -2.51 -6.73 -24.45
N ILE A 8 -3.40 -7.69 -24.14
CA ILE A 8 -4.17 -7.83 -22.89
C ILE A 8 -3.25 -7.76 -21.66
N LYS A 9 -1.97 -8.11 -21.83
CA LYS A 9 -0.93 -8.00 -20.79
C LYS A 9 -0.73 -6.57 -20.28
N GLU A 10 -0.90 -5.54 -21.11
CA GLU A 10 -0.71 -4.14 -20.69
C GLU A 10 -1.75 -3.65 -19.70
N TYR A 11 -2.94 -4.26 -19.70
CA TYR A 11 -4.03 -3.97 -18.76
C TYR A 11 -3.98 -4.84 -17.50
N SER A 12 -3.06 -5.80 -17.41
CA SER A 12 -2.89 -6.63 -16.22
C SER A 12 -2.13 -5.87 -15.14
N LEU A 13 -2.71 -5.78 -13.94
CA LEU A 13 -2.04 -5.23 -12.76
C LEU A 13 -0.70 -5.92 -12.49
N VAL A 14 -0.63 -7.24 -12.67
CA VAL A 14 0.61 -8.03 -12.52
C VAL A 14 1.72 -7.48 -13.42
N TYR A 15 1.39 -7.18 -14.67
CA TYR A 15 2.36 -6.64 -15.62
C TYR A 15 2.76 -5.21 -15.26
N GLY A 16 1.81 -4.38 -14.80
CA GLY A 16 2.08 -3.02 -14.30
C GLY A 16 3.04 -3.02 -13.11
N LEU A 17 2.85 -3.96 -12.18
CA LEU A 17 3.67 -4.16 -10.98
C LEU A 17 4.99 -4.91 -11.24
N SER A 18 5.34 -5.15 -12.51
CA SER A 18 6.61 -5.75 -12.90
C SER A 18 7.54 -4.74 -13.57
N GLY A 19 8.84 -4.86 -13.32
CA GLY A 19 9.90 -4.08 -13.96
C GLY A 19 10.55 -3.04 -13.04
N SER A 20 10.86 -1.85 -13.58
CA SER A 20 11.62 -0.84 -12.84
C SER A 20 10.85 -0.29 -11.62
N PRO A 21 11.54 0.13 -10.54
CA PRO A 21 10.90 0.75 -9.38
C PRO A 21 10.00 1.93 -9.75
N LYS A 22 10.43 2.74 -10.73
CA LYS A 22 9.65 3.88 -11.23
C LYS A 22 8.32 3.45 -11.85
N LYS A 23 8.28 2.32 -12.57
CA LYS A 23 7.06 1.79 -13.18
C LYS A 23 6.10 1.28 -12.10
N ILE A 24 6.61 0.49 -11.16
CA ILE A 24 5.83 -0.04 -10.03
C ILE A 24 5.17 1.10 -9.24
N LEU A 25 5.93 2.13 -8.87
CA LEU A 25 5.38 3.30 -8.16
C LEU A 25 4.32 4.03 -8.99
N GLN A 26 4.47 4.10 -10.32
CA GLN A 26 3.47 4.72 -11.18
C GLN A 26 2.18 3.91 -11.26
N THR A 27 2.28 2.58 -11.29
CA THR A 27 1.11 1.69 -11.28
C THR A 27 0.40 1.77 -9.94
N VAL A 28 1.10 1.56 -8.82
CA VAL A 28 0.48 1.57 -7.49
C VAL A 28 -0.24 2.89 -7.21
N PHE A 29 0.43 4.02 -7.41
CA PHE A 29 -0.20 5.30 -7.15
C PHE A 29 -1.13 5.75 -8.28
N GLY A 30 -1.08 5.12 -9.46
CA GLY A 30 -2.07 5.31 -10.51
C GLY A 30 -3.45 4.80 -10.11
N ASP A 31 -3.49 3.67 -9.40
CA ASP A 31 -4.71 3.00 -8.95
C ASP A 31 -5.18 3.50 -7.57
N TYR A 32 -4.26 3.96 -6.73
CA TYR A 32 -4.55 4.48 -5.39
C TYR A 32 -3.95 5.86 -5.19
N ASP A 33 -4.79 6.85 -4.86
CA ASP A 33 -4.28 8.03 -4.18
C ASP A 33 -3.87 7.66 -2.74
N LEU A 34 -3.09 8.53 -2.09
CA LEU A 34 -2.58 8.24 -0.74
C LEU A 34 -3.72 8.06 0.28
N ASP A 35 -4.80 8.80 0.14
CA ASP A 35 -5.96 8.71 1.04
C ASP A 35 -6.64 7.34 0.90
N GLY A 36 -6.95 6.92 -0.32
CA GLY A 36 -7.53 5.60 -0.62
C GLY A 36 -6.63 4.45 -0.20
N LEU A 37 -5.32 4.58 -0.39
CA LEU A 37 -4.34 3.58 0.06
C LEU A 37 -4.34 3.43 1.59
N LYS A 38 -4.34 4.55 2.32
CA LYS A 38 -4.41 4.56 3.79
C LYS A 38 -5.73 3.99 4.29
N HIS A 39 -6.84 4.32 3.64
CA HIS A 39 -8.15 3.81 4.02
C HIS A 39 -8.22 2.29 3.89
N HIS A 40 -7.72 1.72 2.79
CA HIS A 40 -7.60 0.27 2.65
C HIS A 40 -6.67 -0.35 3.69
N PHE A 41 -5.52 0.28 3.95
CA PHE A 41 -4.58 -0.21 4.94
C PHE A 41 -5.16 -0.22 6.35
N GLU A 42 -5.90 0.83 6.74
CA GLU A 42 -6.59 0.91 8.03
C GLU A 42 -7.62 -0.21 8.18
N TYR A 43 -8.40 -0.48 7.13
CA TYR A 43 -9.34 -1.59 7.13
C TYR A 43 -8.63 -2.94 7.30
N TRP A 44 -7.49 -3.14 6.64
CA TRP A 44 -6.71 -4.38 6.79
C TRP A 44 -6.17 -4.56 8.20
N LYS A 45 -5.68 -3.48 8.82
CA LYS A 45 -5.27 -3.46 10.23
C LYS A 45 -6.44 -3.79 11.16
N TYR A 46 -7.62 -3.21 10.92
CA TYR A 46 -8.84 -3.54 11.65
C TYR A 46 -9.21 -5.02 11.51
N ALA A 47 -9.21 -5.54 10.28
CA ALA A 47 -9.54 -6.93 10.01
C ALA A 47 -8.57 -7.87 10.72
N ALA A 48 -7.26 -7.62 10.63
CA ALA A 48 -6.25 -8.43 11.31
C ALA A 48 -6.41 -8.44 12.84
N LEU A 49 -6.72 -7.29 13.45
CA LEU A 49 -6.88 -7.19 14.91
C LEU A 49 -8.23 -7.70 15.43
N GLY A 50 -9.27 -7.67 14.58
CA GLY A 50 -10.63 -8.05 14.93
C GLY A 50 -11.03 -9.47 14.52
N ASN A 51 -10.19 -10.16 13.74
CA ASN A 51 -10.49 -11.51 13.27
C ASN A 51 -10.06 -12.57 14.32
N ASN A 52 -11.02 -13.42 14.70
CA ASN A 52 -10.87 -14.46 15.72
C ASN A 52 -10.13 -15.72 15.21
N ILE A 53 -9.72 -15.74 13.94
CA ILE A 53 -9.02 -16.87 13.30
C ILE A 53 -7.55 -16.49 13.03
N SER A 54 -7.14 -15.28 13.40
CA SER A 54 -5.82 -14.76 13.09
C SER A 54 -4.72 -15.27 14.03
N LEU A 55 -3.47 -15.23 13.58
CA LEU A 55 -2.29 -15.46 14.43
C LEU A 55 -2.14 -14.44 15.58
N TYR A 56 -3.02 -13.44 15.68
CA TYR A 56 -2.95 -12.34 16.64
C TYR A 56 -3.82 -12.54 17.89
N ASP A 57 -4.07 -13.78 18.30
CA ASP A 57 -4.89 -14.11 19.47
C ASP A 57 -4.32 -13.61 20.81
N CYS A 58 -3.01 -13.42 20.87
CA CYS A 58 -2.30 -13.03 22.09
C CYS A 58 -1.85 -11.56 22.03
N GLY A 59 -1.82 -10.90 23.19
CA GLY A 59 -1.49 -9.48 23.30
C GLY A 59 -0.07 -9.12 22.84
N LYS A 60 0.87 -10.08 22.79
CA LYS A 60 2.22 -9.85 22.28
C LYS A 60 2.21 -9.75 20.76
N GLU A 61 1.55 -10.66 20.06
CA GLU A 61 1.52 -10.68 18.59
C GLU A 61 0.71 -9.49 18.07
N ARG A 62 -0.39 -9.09 18.75
CA ARG A 62 -1.09 -7.83 18.45
C ARG A 62 -0.19 -6.62 18.51
N ARG A 63 0.66 -6.52 19.55
CA ARG A 63 1.61 -5.39 19.67
C ARG A 63 2.67 -5.41 18.57
N MET A 64 3.13 -6.60 18.17
CA MET A 64 4.09 -6.73 17.06
C MET A 64 3.44 -6.30 15.74
N LEU A 65 2.23 -6.76 15.44
CA LEU A 65 1.45 -6.34 14.27
C LEU A 65 1.21 -4.83 14.25
N ILE A 66 0.80 -4.23 15.37
CA ILE A 66 0.58 -2.77 15.46
C ILE A 66 1.87 -2.03 15.11
N GLY A 67 3.02 -2.42 15.70
CA GLY A 67 4.30 -1.79 15.40
C GLY A 67 4.75 -2.01 13.95
N PHE A 68 4.48 -3.18 13.37
CA PHE A 68 4.72 -3.45 11.95
C PHE A 68 3.87 -2.54 11.06
N CYS A 69 2.57 -2.40 11.36
CA CYS A 69 1.65 -1.55 10.62
C CYS A 69 2.02 -0.07 10.69
N GLU A 70 2.40 0.45 11.86
CA GLU A 70 2.86 1.82 12.02
C GLU A 70 4.10 2.13 11.16
N ASP A 71 5.06 1.20 11.13
CA ASP A 71 6.25 1.35 10.29
C ASP A 71 5.91 1.19 8.79
N LEU A 72 4.97 0.32 8.44
CA LEU A 72 4.53 0.12 7.06
C LEU A 72 3.76 1.34 6.53
N GLU A 73 2.94 2.01 7.34
CA GLU A 73 2.28 3.28 6.96
C GLU A 73 3.32 4.35 6.58
N LYS A 74 4.43 4.43 7.31
CA LYS A 74 5.55 5.32 6.96
C LYS A 74 6.17 4.95 5.62
N VAL A 75 6.36 3.66 5.36
CA VAL A 75 6.87 3.17 4.07
C VAL A 75 5.93 3.56 2.92
N LEU A 76 4.62 3.39 3.07
CA LEU A 76 3.63 3.77 2.05
C LEU A 76 3.71 5.27 1.74
N GLU A 77 3.78 6.12 2.76
CA GLU A 77 3.95 7.56 2.57
C GLU A 77 5.31 7.91 1.93
N ALA A 78 6.39 7.22 2.30
CA ALA A 78 7.73 7.47 1.75
C ALA A 78 7.78 7.14 0.26
N PHE A 79 7.20 6.00 -0.14
CA PHE A 79 7.04 5.67 -1.56
C PHE A 79 6.15 6.68 -2.29
N TYR A 80 5.09 7.17 -1.67
CA TYR A 80 4.25 8.20 -2.27
C TYR A 80 5.02 9.50 -2.53
N VAL A 81 5.88 9.93 -1.60
CA VAL A 81 6.77 11.08 -1.81
C VAL A 81 7.73 10.84 -2.98
N LEU A 82 8.37 9.66 -3.02
CA LEU A 82 9.34 9.28 -4.06
C LEU A 82 8.71 9.15 -5.45
N SER A 83 7.46 8.71 -5.53
CA SER A 83 6.73 8.50 -6.80
C SER A 83 6.54 9.78 -7.61
N LYS A 84 6.63 10.95 -6.98
CA LYS A 84 6.24 12.28 -7.53
C LYS A 84 4.80 12.30 -8.07
N HIS A 85 3.96 11.35 -7.65
CA HIS A 85 2.60 11.18 -8.13
C HIS A 85 1.73 12.41 -7.86
N LYS A 86 1.92 13.03 -6.69
CA LYS A 86 1.26 14.29 -6.30
C LYS A 86 1.32 15.38 -7.38
N LYS A 87 2.47 15.58 -8.02
CA LYS A 87 2.63 16.62 -9.04
C LYS A 87 1.75 16.31 -10.25
N LYS A 88 1.82 15.06 -10.75
CA LYS A 88 1.06 14.61 -11.92
C LYS A 88 -0.45 14.66 -11.70
N GLN A 89 -0.94 14.29 -10.52
CA GLN A 89 -2.39 14.36 -10.25
C GLN A 89 -2.91 15.78 -10.15
N LEU A 90 -2.15 16.68 -9.52
CA LEU A 90 -2.55 18.08 -9.41
C LEU A 90 -2.61 18.81 -10.77
N GLU A 91 -1.97 18.28 -11.80
CA GLU A 91 -2.09 18.78 -13.18
C GLU A 91 -3.42 18.33 -13.84
N ARG A 92 -3.98 17.18 -13.42
CA ARG A 92 -5.20 16.58 -13.98
C ARG A 92 -6.48 17.01 -13.26
N ILE A 93 -6.40 17.31 -11.97
CA ILE A 93 -7.57 17.64 -11.14
C ILE A 93 -8.00 19.09 -11.40
N PRO A 94 -9.31 19.37 -11.56
CA PRO A 94 -9.82 20.75 -11.66
C PRO A 94 -9.46 21.61 -10.45
N SER A 95 -9.24 22.91 -10.66
CA SER A 95 -8.73 23.87 -9.66
C SER A 95 -9.49 23.83 -8.31
N GLU A 96 -10.81 23.75 -8.39
CA GLU A 96 -11.78 23.75 -7.31
C GLU A 96 -11.63 22.52 -6.39
N HIS A 97 -11.19 21.38 -6.93
CA HIS A 97 -11.02 20.13 -6.17
C HIS A 97 -9.59 19.98 -5.61
N LYS A 98 -8.60 20.75 -6.11
CA LYS A 98 -7.20 20.63 -5.67
C LYS A 98 -7.02 20.84 -4.16
N LYS A 99 -7.79 21.73 -3.54
CA LYS A 99 -7.67 22.03 -2.10
C LYS A 99 -8.11 20.83 -1.24
N ILE A 100 -9.26 20.23 -1.58
CA ILE A 100 -9.79 19.05 -0.88
C ILE A 100 -8.85 17.86 -1.11
N TRP A 101 -8.46 17.61 -2.36
CA TRP A 101 -7.58 16.50 -2.69
C TRP A 101 -6.24 16.58 -1.95
N LYS A 102 -5.62 17.77 -1.86
CA LYS A 102 -4.39 17.98 -1.07
C LYS A 102 -4.57 17.72 0.42
N LYS A 103 -5.76 17.98 0.96
CA LYS A 103 -6.08 17.76 2.38
C LYS A 103 -6.15 16.26 2.69
N CYS A 104 -6.83 15.49 1.84
CA CYS A 104 -6.95 14.04 1.98
C CYS A 104 -5.60 13.34 1.72
N ASN A 105 -4.90 13.74 0.66
CA ASN A 105 -3.63 13.13 0.24
C ASN A 105 -2.39 13.70 0.95
N LYS A 106 -2.54 14.06 2.22
CA LYS A 106 -1.45 14.59 3.04
C LYS A 106 -0.65 13.44 3.66
N CYS A 107 0.67 13.48 3.50
CA CYS A 107 1.58 12.69 4.31
C CYS A 107 1.50 13.19 5.76
N SER A 108 0.83 12.44 6.63
CA SER A 108 0.55 12.77 8.02
C SER A 108 1.38 11.93 8.99
N VAL A 109 1.82 10.74 8.57
CA VAL A 109 2.59 9.80 9.40
C VAL A 109 4.08 10.15 9.39
N LEU A 110 4.62 10.57 8.23
CA LEU A 110 6.02 11.01 8.16
C LEU A 110 6.22 12.37 8.83
N SER A 111 7.25 12.44 9.67
CA SER A 111 7.81 13.69 10.20
C SER A 111 8.38 14.57 9.10
N LYS A 112 8.73 15.83 9.45
CA LYS A 112 9.32 16.78 8.50
C LYS A 112 10.65 16.28 7.96
N ASP A 113 11.45 15.60 8.76
CA ASP A 113 12.78 15.12 8.36
C ASP A 113 12.68 13.83 7.54
N GLU A 114 11.80 12.92 7.91
CA GLU A 114 11.50 11.73 7.12
C GLU A 114 10.97 12.09 5.71
N LYS A 115 10.18 13.17 5.57
CA LYS A 115 9.74 13.68 4.26
C LYS A 115 10.87 14.21 3.39
N LYS A 116 11.92 14.77 3.99
CA LYS A 116 13.10 15.26 3.26
C LYS A 116 14.01 14.10 2.85
N ASN A 117 14.00 13.01 3.61
CA ASN A 117 14.83 11.84 3.36
C ASN A 117 13.99 10.53 3.44
N PRO A 118 13.06 10.32 2.49
CA PRO A 118 12.21 9.13 2.49
C PRO A 118 12.99 7.84 2.34
N ASP A 119 14.13 7.84 1.65
CA ASP A 119 15.01 6.67 1.50
C ASP A 119 15.52 6.14 2.85
N ALA A 120 15.76 7.02 3.83
CA ALA A 120 16.15 6.58 5.17
C ALA A 120 15.03 5.81 5.87
N VAL A 121 13.77 6.18 5.67
CA VAL A 121 12.59 5.45 6.20
C VAL A 121 12.55 4.05 5.62
N LEU A 122 12.69 3.93 4.29
CA LEU A 122 12.68 2.64 3.59
C LEU A 122 13.82 1.73 4.09
N LYS A 123 15.03 2.27 4.26
CA LYS A 123 16.20 1.53 4.78
C LYS A 123 16.02 1.09 6.23
N LEU A 124 15.43 1.94 7.07
CA LEU A 124 15.18 1.58 8.47
C LEU A 124 14.17 0.44 8.56
N PHE A 125 13.12 0.46 7.74
CA PHE A 125 12.15 -0.62 7.67
C PHE A 125 12.81 -1.95 7.28
N SER A 126 13.56 -1.98 6.17
CA SER A 126 14.20 -3.20 5.67
C SER A 126 15.31 -3.73 6.58
N LYS A 127 15.89 -2.88 7.43
CA LYS A 127 16.81 -3.29 8.50
C LYS A 127 16.08 -3.89 9.70
N LYS A 128 14.91 -3.34 10.06
CA LYS A 128 14.13 -3.78 11.22
C LYS A 128 13.39 -5.10 10.96
N TYR A 129 12.79 -5.24 9.78
CA TYR A 129 12.00 -6.41 9.42
C TYR A 129 12.70 -7.21 8.33
N LYS A 130 12.83 -8.52 8.51
CA LYS A 130 13.32 -9.41 7.46
C LYS A 130 12.26 -9.54 6.38
N ARG A 131 12.67 -9.70 5.12
CA ARG A 131 11.77 -9.90 3.97
C ARG A 131 10.70 -10.98 4.22
N LEU A 132 11.12 -12.15 4.74
CA LEU A 132 10.20 -13.25 5.03
C LEU A 132 9.16 -12.88 6.08
N TYR A 133 9.56 -12.14 7.13
CA TYR A 133 8.64 -11.65 8.15
C TYR A 133 7.63 -10.66 7.57
N ALA A 134 8.11 -9.62 6.85
CA ALA A 134 7.23 -8.63 6.25
C ALA A 134 6.24 -9.24 5.25
N LYS A 135 6.66 -10.26 4.50
CA LYS A 135 5.78 -11.00 3.59
C LYS A 135 4.74 -11.84 4.34
N ALA A 136 5.15 -12.53 5.41
CA ALA A 136 4.24 -13.33 6.23
C ALA A 136 3.16 -12.46 6.88
N GLU A 137 3.53 -11.33 7.49
CA GLU A 137 2.57 -10.37 8.07
C GLU A 137 1.58 -9.85 7.02
N LEU A 138 2.05 -9.50 5.81
CA LEU A 138 1.16 -9.05 4.74
C LEU A 138 0.18 -10.14 4.28
N VAL A 139 0.64 -11.40 4.19
CA VAL A 139 -0.21 -12.55 3.83
C VAL A 139 -1.25 -12.80 4.92
N GLU A 140 -0.85 -12.80 6.19
CA GLU A 140 -1.75 -12.99 7.31
C GLU A 140 -2.82 -11.88 7.36
N MET A 141 -2.43 -10.61 7.15
CA MET A 141 -3.39 -9.51 7.06
C MET A 141 -4.39 -9.71 5.90
N PHE A 142 -3.93 -10.21 4.75
CA PHE A 142 -4.80 -10.53 3.62
C PHE A 142 -5.77 -11.66 3.95
N GLU A 143 -5.29 -12.74 4.58
CA GLU A 143 -6.13 -13.85 5.03
C GLU A 143 -7.20 -13.38 6.02
N CYS A 144 -6.84 -12.51 6.96
CA CYS A 144 -7.77 -11.90 7.90
C CYS A 144 -8.87 -11.09 7.19
N VAL A 145 -8.54 -10.38 6.11
CA VAL A 145 -9.50 -9.59 5.32
C VAL A 145 -10.50 -10.49 4.59
N ILE A 146 -10.05 -11.58 3.97
CA ILE A 146 -10.92 -12.47 3.19
C ILE A 146 -11.78 -13.39 4.06
N THR A 147 -11.38 -13.64 5.31
CA THR A 147 -12.09 -14.52 6.26
C THR A 147 -12.97 -13.77 7.26
N LEU A 148 -12.98 -12.44 7.23
CA LEU A 148 -13.76 -11.65 8.19
C LEU A 148 -15.27 -11.83 7.97
N GLU A 149 -15.94 -12.56 8.87
CA GLU A 149 -17.35 -12.97 8.74
C GLU A 149 -18.34 -11.81 8.51
N LYS A 150 -18.07 -10.64 9.09
CA LYS A 150 -18.86 -9.40 8.94
C LYS A 150 -18.09 -8.32 8.19
N GLY A 151 -17.23 -8.73 7.25
CA GLY A 151 -16.43 -7.81 6.46
C GLY A 151 -17.27 -6.92 5.54
N ASP A 152 -16.74 -5.72 5.27
CA ASP A 152 -17.26 -4.85 4.23
C ASP A 152 -16.92 -5.44 2.85
N ARG A 153 -17.95 -5.81 2.08
CA ARG A 153 -17.80 -6.38 0.74
C ARG A 153 -17.06 -5.44 -0.22
N GLY A 154 -17.11 -4.12 0.01
CA GLY A 154 -16.36 -3.14 -0.77
C GLY A 154 -14.85 -3.36 -0.66
N HIS A 155 -14.36 -3.61 0.55
CA HIS A 155 -12.95 -3.91 0.79
C HIS A 155 -12.53 -5.30 0.31
N LEU A 156 -13.45 -6.27 0.31
CA LEU A 156 -13.21 -7.59 -0.28
C LEU A 156 -12.93 -7.48 -1.80
N ASN A 157 -13.72 -6.66 -2.49
CA ASN A 157 -13.65 -6.50 -3.96
C ASN A 157 -12.38 -5.80 -4.48
N GLY A 158 -11.48 -5.37 -3.60
CA GLY A 158 -10.16 -4.81 -3.94
C GLY A 158 -9.01 -5.48 -3.22
N ALA A 159 -9.25 -6.49 -2.38
CA ALA A 159 -8.25 -7.05 -1.48
C ALA A 159 -7.04 -7.65 -2.23
N VAL A 160 -7.29 -8.38 -3.32
CA VAL A 160 -6.20 -8.96 -4.15
C VAL A 160 -5.35 -7.86 -4.79
N SER A 161 -5.97 -6.84 -5.39
CA SER A 161 -5.24 -5.73 -6.01
C SER A 161 -4.42 -4.95 -4.98
N PHE A 162 -5.00 -4.70 -3.80
CA PHE A 162 -4.30 -4.05 -2.70
C PHE A 162 -3.13 -4.88 -2.20
N PHE A 163 -3.32 -6.19 -1.98
CA PHE A 163 -2.25 -7.13 -1.63
C PHE A 163 -1.08 -7.01 -2.61
N MET A 164 -1.37 -7.13 -3.90
CA MET A 164 -0.36 -7.09 -4.95
C MET A 164 0.40 -5.76 -4.97
N CYS A 165 -0.30 -4.64 -4.81
CA CYS A 165 0.32 -3.32 -4.74
C CYS A 165 1.26 -3.19 -3.54
N VAL A 166 0.82 -3.55 -2.33
CA VAL A 166 1.65 -3.47 -1.13
C VAL A 166 2.82 -4.45 -1.20
N ASP A 167 2.62 -5.66 -1.73
CA ASP A 167 3.68 -6.65 -1.93
C ASP A 167 4.75 -6.18 -2.93
N ALA A 168 4.33 -5.53 -4.01
CA ALA A 168 5.24 -4.94 -4.98
C ALA A 168 6.07 -3.83 -4.33
N LEU A 169 5.45 -2.97 -3.51
CA LEU A 169 6.17 -1.95 -2.73
C LEU A 169 7.17 -2.57 -1.75
N LEU A 170 6.77 -3.60 -0.99
CA LEU A 170 7.67 -4.31 -0.09
C LEU A 170 8.83 -4.94 -0.85
N SER A 171 8.60 -5.50 -2.04
CA SER A 171 9.64 -6.10 -2.86
C SER A 171 10.71 -5.09 -3.28
N LEU A 172 10.37 -3.81 -3.44
CA LEU A 172 11.34 -2.74 -3.73
C LEU A 172 12.30 -2.46 -2.56
N LEU A 173 11.95 -2.84 -1.33
CA LEU A 173 12.78 -2.60 -0.14
C LEU A 173 13.94 -3.58 0.02
N TYR A 174 13.85 -4.74 -0.64
CA TYR A 174 14.76 -5.88 -0.47
C TYR A 174 15.46 -6.29 -1.77
N LEU A 175 15.63 -5.32 -2.69
CA LEU A 175 16.43 -5.47 -3.91
C LEU A 175 17.93 -5.50 -3.61
#